data_AF-A0AAT9HW41-F1
#
_entry.id   AF-A0AAT9HW41-F1
#
_cell.length_a   1.000
_cell.length_b   1.000
_cell.length_c   1.000
_cell.angle_alpha   90.00
_cell.angle_beta   90.00
_cell.angle_gamma   90.00
#
_symmetry.space_group_name_H-M   'P 1'
#
loop_
_entity.id
_entity.type
_entity.pdbx_description
1 polymer ?
#
loop_
_entity_poly.entity_id
_entity_poly.type
_entity_poly.pdbx_seq_one_letter_code
_entity_poly.pdbx_strand_id
1 'polypeptide(L)'
;MDAVPEGVDHVRVGSRAYWAAVARAKYLVNNVNFADTVVKREGQIHLQTHHGTPLKTMGLDQQKYPASTHMNFAKLLERCDRWDFSLSSNSFSTAVWSGCTPARSPAWRPATRATTSWSTPRRRTSAGPAPRWGSPTAPGPCCTCPPTASTSPVSHRPSTSRGSPTSWAPT
;
A
#
# COMPACT_ATOMS: atom_id res chain seq x y z
N MET A 1 -4.72 20.91 -6.66
CA MET A 1 -3.54 20.10 -7.06
C MET A 1 -2.49 20.40 -6.00
N ASP A 2 -2.78 20.06 -4.74
CA ASP A 2 -2.21 20.79 -3.59
C ASP A 2 -1.33 19.89 -2.70
N ALA A 3 -0.94 18.72 -3.22
CA ALA A 3 -0.28 17.66 -2.44
C ALA A 3 1.18 17.40 -2.87
N VAL A 4 1.68 18.12 -3.88
CA VAL A 4 3.07 17.97 -4.32
C VAL A 4 3.89 19.09 -3.67
N PRO A 5 5.00 18.78 -2.97
CA PRO A 5 5.89 19.79 -2.39
C PRO A 5 6.42 20.78 -3.43
N GLU A 6 6.70 22.00 -2.99
CA GLU A 6 7.32 23.02 -3.85
C GLU A 6 8.68 22.55 -4.38
N GLY A 7 8.98 22.90 -5.64
CA GLY A 7 10.22 22.48 -6.31
C GLY A 7 10.18 21.06 -6.92
N VAL A 8 9.05 20.36 -6.84
CA VAL A 8 8.86 19.05 -7.50
C VAL A 8 7.99 19.21 -8.75
N ASP A 9 8.61 18.95 -9.91
CA ASP A 9 7.89 18.87 -11.17
C ASP A 9 6.89 17.72 -11.15
N HIS A 10 5.65 18.02 -11.53
CA HIS A 10 4.59 17.03 -11.64
C HIS A 10 3.82 17.19 -12.94
N VAL A 11 3.30 16.08 -13.44
CA VAL A 11 2.59 16.01 -14.70
C VAL A 11 1.31 15.21 -14.53
N ARG A 12 0.26 15.60 -15.26
CA ARG A 12 -0.99 14.85 -15.26
C ARG A 12 -0.81 13.53 -16.02
N VAL A 13 -1.23 12.43 -15.40
CA VAL A 13 -1.23 11.10 -16.04
C VAL A 13 -1.96 11.15 -17.38
N GLY A 14 -1.36 10.56 -18.41
CA GLY A 14 -1.89 10.51 -19.77
C GLY A 14 -1.62 11.75 -20.63
N SER A 15 -1.11 12.85 -20.06
CA SER A 15 -0.69 14.02 -20.84
C SER A 15 0.55 13.75 -21.69
N ARG A 16 0.80 14.59 -22.72
CA ARG A 16 2.02 14.51 -23.52
C ARG A 16 3.30 14.61 -22.66
N ALA A 17 3.28 15.48 -21.65
CA ALA A 17 4.40 15.64 -20.72
C ALA A 17 4.65 14.37 -19.89
N TYR A 18 3.58 13.68 -19.46
CA TYR A 18 3.68 12.38 -18.80
C TYR A 18 4.36 11.34 -19.69
N TRP A 19 3.92 11.19 -20.94
CA TRP A 19 4.54 10.24 -21.86
C TRP A 19 6.00 10.57 -22.15
N ALA A 20 6.34 11.86 -22.30
CA ALA A 20 7.71 12.30 -22.47
C ALA A 20 8.58 12.06 -21.22
N ALA A 21 8.01 12.15 -20.02
CA ALA A 21 8.72 11.84 -18.78
C ALA A 21 8.97 10.33 -18.66
N VAL A 22 7.93 9.51 -18.83
CA VAL A 22 8.04 8.03 -18.76
C VAL A 22 9.00 7.49 -19.80
N ALA A 23 9.01 8.04 -21.02
CA ALA A 23 9.90 7.59 -22.09
C ALA A 23 11.39 7.95 -21.90
N ARG A 24 11.70 8.95 -21.05
CA ARG A 24 13.07 9.46 -20.82
C ARG A 24 13.63 9.09 -19.45
N ALA A 25 12.78 8.77 -18.48
CA ALA A 25 13.19 8.47 -17.13
C ALA A 25 14.11 7.25 -17.09
N LYS A 26 15.23 7.35 -16.35
CA LYS A 26 16.09 6.19 -16.08
C LYS A 26 15.47 5.26 -15.02
N TYR A 27 14.76 5.83 -14.05
CA TYR A 27 14.15 5.11 -12.94
C TYR A 27 12.65 5.36 -12.90
N LEU A 28 11.87 4.30 -12.86
CA LEU A 28 10.41 4.32 -12.79
C LEU A 28 9.98 3.58 -11.53
N VAL A 29 9.53 4.33 -10.53
CA VAL A 29 9.15 3.82 -9.21
C VAL A 29 7.64 3.83 -9.08
N ASN A 30 7.05 2.72 -8.67
CA ASN A 30 5.59 2.61 -8.50
C ASN A 30 5.23 1.63 -7.38
N ASN A 31 4.10 1.88 -6.70
CA ASN A 31 3.52 1.00 -5.68
C ASN A 31 2.33 0.16 -6.17
N VAL A 32 1.78 0.52 -7.33
CA VAL A 32 0.72 -0.19 -8.06
C VAL A 32 1.24 -0.53 -9.46
N ASN A 33 0.46 -0.39 -10.52
CA ASN A 33 0.92 -0.68 -11.88
C ASN A 33 0.93 0.57 -12.75
N PHE A 34 1.88 0.63 -13.68
CA PHE A 34 1.79 1.54 -14.81
C PHE A 34 0.76 1.01 -15.82
N ALA A 35 0.23 1.90 -16.66
CA ALA A 35 -0.69 1.51 -17.74
C ALA A 35 -0.07 0.46 -18.66
N ASP A 36 -0.90 -0.41 -19.23
CA ASP A 36 -0.45 -1.50 -20.13
C ASP A 36 0.21 -0.97 -21.41
N THR A 37 -0.08 0.27 -21.78
CA THR A 37 0.53 0.96 -22.93
C THR A 37 1.94 1.45 -22.67
N VAL A 38 2.44 1.39 -21.42
CA VAL A 38 3.83 1.76 -21.11
C VAL A 38 4.77 0.65 -21.59
N VAL A 39 5.56 0.99 -22.60
CA VAL A 39 6.65 0.14 -23.10
C VAL A 39 7.94 0.54 -22.40
N LYS A 40 8.58 -0.41 -21.74
CA LYS A 40 9.89 -0.22 -21.10
C LYS A 40 10.99 -0.20 -22.16
N ARG A 41 11.81 0.83 -22.17
CA ARG A 41 12.97 0.96 -23.05
C ARG A 41 14.22 0.34 -22.43
N GLU A 42 15.17 -0.03 -23.28
CA GLU A 42 16.48 -0.48 -22.85
C GLU A 42 17.16 0.60 -21.99
N GLY A 43 17.80 0.17 -20.90
CA GLY A 43 18.45 1.06 -19.92
C GLY A 43 17.51 1.70 -18.89
N GLN A 44 16.19 1.53 -19.00
CA GLN A 44 15.25 1.93 -17.94
C GLN A 44 15.18 0.88 -16.84
N ILE A 45 15.03 1.36 -15.60
CA ILE A 45 14.91 0.54 -14.40
C ILE A 45 13.52 0.74 -13.79
N HIS A 46 12.71 -0.31 -13.76
CA HIS A 46 11.41 -0.38 -13.11
C HIS A 46 11.54 -0.97 -11.70
N LEU A 47 11.17 -0.17 -10.70
CA LEU A 47 11.10 -0.57 -9.30
C LEU A 47 9.64 -0.64 -8.83
N GLN A 48 9.20 -1.85 -8.49
CA GLN A 48 7.90 -2.11 -7.89
C GLN A 48 8.03 -2.15 -6.37
N THR A 49 7.36 -1.24 -5.65
CA THR A 49 7.43 -1.16 -4.19
C THR A 49 6.32 -1.94 -3.48
N HIS A 50 5.24 -2.26 -4.19
CA HIS A 50 3.98 -2.74 -3.61
C HIS A 50 3.43 -1.78 -2.55
N HIS A 51 2.34 -2.17 -1.90
CA HIS A 51 1.63 -1.34 -0.91
C HIS A 51 1.39 -2.05 0.43
N GLY A 52 2.14 -3.11 0.72
CA GLY A 52 2.13 -3.77 2.02
C GLY A 52 2.31 -5.28 1.95
N THR A 53 2.27 -5.91 3.12
CA THR A 53 2.29 -7.37 3.24
C THR A 53 0.97 -7.96 2.71
N PRO A 54 1.03 -8.92 1.77
CA PRO A 54 -0.16 -9.51 1.19
C PRO A 54 -0.87 -10.39 2.23
N LEU A 55 -2.10 -10.00 2.61
CA LEU A 55 -3.00 -10.84 3.43
C LEU A 55 -4.02 -11.60 2.58
N LYS A 56 -4.47 -10.99 1.47
CA LYS A 56 -5.43 -11.58 0.54
C LYS A 56 -4.69 -12.39 -0.52
N THR A 57 -5.33 -13.43 -1.05
CA THR A 57 -4.85 -14.14 -2.25
C THR A 57 -4.86 -13.18 -3.44
N MET A 58 -3.72 -13.02 -4.10
CA MET A 58 -3.49 -12.05 -5.17
C MET A 58 -2.66 -12.65 -6.30
N GLY A 59 -2.56 -11.93 -7.42
CA GLY A 59 -1.73 -12.33 -8.56
C GLY A 59 -2.11 -13.71 -9.11
N LEU A 60 -1.12 -14.49 -9.50
CA LEU A 60 -1.33 -15.83 -10.06
C LEU A 60 -2.01 -16.81 -9.09
N ASP A 61 -1.89 -16.60 -7.78
CA ASP A 61 -2.56 -17.47 -6.80
C ASP A 61 -4.09 -17.36 -6.86
N GLN A 62 -4.64 -16.29 -7.46
CA GLN A 62 -6.07 -16.19 -7.72
C GLN A 62 -6.58 -17.17 -8.78
N GLN A 63 -5.70 -17.79 -9.59
CA GLN A 63 -6.12 -18.84 -10.54
C GLN A 63 -6.80 -20.02 -9.85
N LYS A 64 -6.45 -20.27 -8.58
CA LYS A 64 -7.04 -21.33 -7.75
C LYS A 64 -8.50 -21.02 -7.36
N TYR A 65 -8.96 -19.78 -7.58
CA TYR A 65 -10.27 -19.28 -7.17
C TYR A 65 -10.99 -18.55 -8.33
N PRO A 66 -11.36 -19.26 -9.41
CA PRO A 66 -11.88 -18.65 -10.65
C PRO A 66 -13.18 -17.86 -10.46
N ALA A 67 -14.01 -18.23 -9.48
CA ALA A 67 -15.25 -17.50 -9.14
C ALA A 67 -15.00 -16.11 -8.51
N SER A 68 -13.78 -15.83 -8.05
CA SER A 68 -13.42 -14.60 -7.32
C SER A 68 -12.56 -13.62 -8.11
N THR A 69 -12.24 -13.94 -9.37
CA THR A 69 -11.29 -13.16 -10.17
C THR A 69 -11.82 -12.89 -11.58
N HIS A 70 -11.70 -11.63 -11.99
CA HIS A 70 -11.92 -11.17 -13.37
C HIS A 70 -10.61 -10.69 -14.01
N MET A 71 -9.47 -11.09 -13.43
CA MET A 71 -8.16 -10.61 -13.83
C MET A 71 -7.66 -11.33 -15.08
N ASN A 72 -7.05 -10.59 -16.01
CA ASN A 72 -6.30 -11.17 -17.11
C ASN A 72 -4.87 -11.50 -16.64
N PHE A 73 -4.58 -12.78 -16.45
CA PHE A 73 -3.28 -13.26 -15.97
C PHE A 73 -2.14 -13.04 -16.98
N ALA A 74 -2.40 -13.06 -18.28
CA ALA A 74 -1.38 -12.78 -19.29
C ALA A 74 -0.89 -11.33 -19.17
N LYS A 75 -1.82 -10.37 -19.06
CA LYS A 75 -1.48 -8.96 -18.81
C LYS A 75 -0.78 -8.75 -17.47
N LEU A 76 -1.11 -9.55 -16.45
CA LEU A 76 -0.39 -9.53 -15.18
C LEU A 76 1.07 -9.94 -15.36
N LEU A 77 1.32 -11.04 -16.08
CA LEU A 77 2.68 -11.51 -16.36
C LEU A 77 3.47 -10.51 -17.20
N GLU A 78 2.86 -9.94 -18.25
CA GLU A 78 3.46 -8.86 -19.04
C GLU A 78 3.86 -7.64 -18.20
N ARG A 79 3.12 -7.34 -17.13
CA ARG A 79 3.49 -6.28 -16.16
C ARG A 79 4.66 -6.70 -15.30
N CYS A 80 4.64 -7.92 -14.77
CA CYS A 80 5.71 -8.45 -13.94
C CYS A 80 7.04 -8.53 -14.71
N ASP A 81 6.99 -8.89 -15.99
CA ASP A 81 8.16 -8.96 -16.88
C ASP A 81 8.83 -7.59 -17.11
N ARG A 82 8.10 -6.49 -16.91
CA ARG A 82 8.70 -5.15 -17.00
C ARG A 82 9.55 -4.81 -15.79
N TRP A 83 9.29 -5.40 -14.62
CA TRP A 83 9.97 -5.03 -13.38
C TRP A 83 11.40 -5.55 -13.32
N ASP A 84 12.35 -4.66 -13.04
CA ASP A 84 13.74 -5.04 -12.73
C ASP A 84 13.91 -5.36 -11.25
N PHE A 85 13.12 -4.70 -10.40
CA PHE A 85 13.17 -4.89 -8.96
C PHE A 85 11.77 -4.93 -8.36
N SER A 86 11.59 -5.82 -7.39
CA SER A 86 10.37 -5.98 -6.61
C SER A 86 10.75 -5.93 -5.13
N LEU A 87 10.33 -4.89 -4.42
CA LEU A 87 10.60 -4.74 -3.00
C LEU A 87 9.71 -5.65 -2.17
N SER A 88 10.23 -6.13 -1.05
CA SER A 88 9.48 -6.94 -0.10
C SER A 88 9.69 -6.43 1.30
N SER A 89 8.62 -6.32 2.08
CA SER A 89 8.65 -5.80 3.44
C SER A 89 9.25 -6.80 4.46
N ASN A 90 9.20 -8.11 4.19
CA ASN A 90 9.69 -9.17 5.09
C ASN A 90 9.80 -10.53 4.37
N SER A 91 10.43 -11.52 5.01
CA SER A 91 10.61 -12.88 4.47
C SER A 91 9.29 -13.63 4.19
N PHE A 92 8.19 -13.28 4.84
CA PHE A 92 6.88 -13.85 4.51
C PHE A 92 6.35 -13.31 3.17
N SER A 93 6.35 -11.98 3.02
CA SER A 93 5.90 -11.29 1.81
C SER A 93 6.71 -11.74 0.60
N THR A 94 8.00 -11.96 0.80
CA THR A 94 8.95 -12.57 -0.15
C THR A 94 8.44 -13.86 -0.76
N ALA A 95 8.10 -14.83 0.10
CA ALA A 95 7.67 -16.15 -0.34
C ALA A 95 6.38 -16.05 -1.14
N VAL A 96 5.46 -15.17 -0.70
CA VAL A 96 4.20 -14.93 -1.39
C VAL A 96 4.42 -14.26 -2.76
N TRP A 97 5.20 -13.17 -2.82
CA TRP A 97 5.43 -12.42 -4.06
C TRP A 97 6.16 -13.23 -5.12
N SER A 98 7.13 -14.06 -4.73
CA SER A 98 7.85 -14.94 -5.67
C SER A 98 6.93 -15.95 -6.36
N GLY A 99 5.84 -16.36 -5.70
CA GLY A 99 4.84 -17.24 -6.30
C GLY A 99 3.78 -16.49 -7.11
N CYS A 100 3.24 -15.39 -6.59
CA CYS A 100 2.06 -14.75 -7.17
C CYS A 100 2.37 -13.69 -8.24
N THR A 101 3.58 -13.11 -8.22
CA THR A 101 4.04 -12.12 -9.21
C THR A 101 5.52 -12.38 -9.52
N PRO A 102 5.83 -13.35 -10.39
CA PRO A 102 7.20 -13.66 -10.72
C PRO A 102 7.81 -12.50 -11.51
N ALA A 103 8.65 -11.70 -10.86
CA ALA A 103 9.53 -10.76 -11.56
C ALA A 103 10.70 -11.56 -12.14
N ARG A 104 11.11 -11.25 -13.38
CA ARG A 104 12.17 -11.99 -14.11
C ARG A 104 13.59 -11.81 -13.54
N SER A 105 13.74 -11.13 -12.41
CA SER A 105 15.03 -10.63 -11.92
C SER A 105 15.85 -11.67 -11.15
N PRO A 106 17.17 -11.77 -11.41
CA PRO A 106 18.08 -12.65 -10.65
C PRO A 106 18.40 -12.14 -9.24
N ALA A 107 17.96 -10.94 -8.88
CA ALA A 107 18.21 -10.33 -7.58
C ALA A 107 16.88 -10.04 -6.88
N TRP A 108 16.23 -11.10 -6.41
CA TRP A 108 15.29 -10.96 -5.32
C TRP A 108 16.09 -10.50 -4.09
N ARG A 109 16.20 -9.18 -3.90
CA ARG A 109 16.85 -8.64 -2.71
C ARG A 109 15.79 -8.57 -1.61
N PRO A 110 15.96 -9.29 -0.49
CA PRO A 110 15.23 -8.92 0.70
C PRO A 110 15.51 -7.44 0.94
N ALA A 111 14.54 -6.71 1.46
CA ALA A 111 14.84 -5.48 2.17
C ALA A 111 15.62 -5.85 3.44
N THR A 112 16.82 -6.42 3.32
CA THR A 112 17.77 -6.49 4.41
C THR A 112 18.09 -5.05 4.74
N ARG A 113 17.46 -4.59 5.82
CA ARG A 113 17.64 -3.27 6.43
C ARG A 113 16.97 -2.10 5.68
N ALA A 114 15.71 -2.27 5.29
CA ALA A 114 14.78 -1.15 5.15
C ALA A 114 13.51 -1.33 6.00
N THR A 115 13.59 -2.10 7.08
CA THR A 115 12.97 -1.61 8.33
C THR A 115 13.92 -0.54 8.84
N THR A 116 13.91 0.65 8.23
CA THR A 116 13.94 1.81 9.11
C THR A 116 12.65 1.67 9.87
N SER A 117 12.72 1.00 11.02
CA SER A 117 11.81 1.39 12.07
C SER A 117 12.07 2.87 12.16
N TRP A 118 11.10 3.66 11.71
CA TRP A 118 10.86 4.92 12.36
C TRP A 118 10.37 4.55 13.77
N SER A 119 11.22 3.87 14.55
CA SER A 119 11.41 4.21 15.93
C SER A 119 12.05 5.59 15.85
N THR A 120 11.21 6.60 15.59
CA THR A 120 11.39 7.89 16.24
C THR A 120 11.79 7.52 17.66
N PRO A 121 12.91 8.01 18.20
CA PRO A 121 13.08 7.97 19.65
C PRO A 121 11.72 8.42 20.19
N ARG A 122 11.13 7.67 21.12
CA ARG A 122 9.97 8.14 21.86
C ARG A 122 10.46 9.27 22.77
N ARG A 123 10.98 10.32 22.14
CA ARG A 123 11.21 11.62 22.73
C ARG A 123 9.80 12.02 23.08
N ARG A 124 9.55 12.10 24.38
CA ARG A 124 8.37 12.73 24.94
C ARG A 124 8.49 14.22 24.61
N THR A 125 8.35 14.57 23.33
CA THR A 125 8.10 15.94 22.89
C THR A 125 6.61 16.13 23.09
N SER A 126 6.26 16.76 24.20
CA SER A 126 4.99 17.44 24.33
C SER A 126 4.84 18.39 23.14
N ALA A 127 3.77 18.19 22.36
CA ALA A 127 3.31 19.01 21.24
C ALA A 127 4.12 18.94 19.93
N GLY A 128 3.86 17.92 19.11
CA GLY A 128 3.85 18.12 17.65
C GLY A 128 2.64 18.98 17.24
N PRO A 129 2.60 19.54 16.02
CA PRO A 129 1.45 20.32 15.57
C PRO A 129 0.18 19.48 15.74
N ALA A 130 -0.84 20.07 16.38
CA ALA A 130 -2.11 19.40 16.59
C ALA A 130 -2.62 18.83 15.25
N PRO A 131 -3.24 17.64 15.24
CA PRO A 131 -3.91 17.16 14.03
C PRO A 131 -4.80 18.27 13.47
N ARG A 132 -4.67 18.56 12.17
CA ARG A 132 -5.56 19.51 11.45
C ARG A 132 -7.01 19.04 11.43
N TRP A 133 -7.24 17.78 11.80
CA TRP A 133 -8.56 17.25 12.13
C TRP A 133 -9.04 17.97 13.39
N GLY A 134 -10.19 18.66 13.33
CA GLY A 134 -10.78 19.43 14.43
C GLY A 134 -11.21 18.58 15.62
N SER A 135 -10.30 17.76 16.15
CA SER A 135 -10.47 16.90 17.30
C SER A 135 -10.50 17.76 18.56
N PRO A 136 -11.39 17.45 19.53
CA PRO A 136 -11.42 18.15 20.81
C PRO A 136 -10.05 18.02 21.49
N THR A 137 -9.55 19.12 22.02
CA THR A 137 -8.26 19.28 22.74
C THR A 137 -8.15 18.46 24.04
N ALA A 138 -9.13 17.61 24.34
CA ALA A 138 -9.12 16.77 25.54
C ALA A 138 -8.18 15.57 25.35
N PRO A 139 -7.29 15.29 26.32
CA PRO A 139 -6.43 14.11 26.30
C PRO A 139 -7.26 12.84 26.57
N GLY A 140 -7.91 12.32 25.54
CA GLY A 140 -8.55 11.00 25.52
C GLY A 140 -7.80 10.02 24.62
N PRO A 141 -7.95 8.70 24.83
CA PRO A 141 -7.40 7.71 23.90
C PRO A 141 -7.98 7.92 22.49
N CYS A 142 -7.11 8.02 21.49
CA CYS A 142 -7.51 8.08 20.09
C CYS A 142 -7.69 6.64 19.57
N CYS A 143 -8.93 6.18 19.48
CA CYS A 143 -9.27 4.90 18.88
C CYS A 143 -9.49 5.08 17.37
N THR A 144 -8.77 4.31 16.55
CA THR A 144 -8.99 4.26 15.09
C THR A 144 -9.43 2.85 14.69
N CYS A 145 -10.57 2.74 14.00
CA CYS A 145 -11.14 1.48 13.53
C CYS A 145 -11.34 1.54 12.01
N PRO A 146 -10.30 1.30 11.18
CA PRO A 146 -10.43 1.35 9.73
C PRO A 146 -11.10 0.07 9.19
N PRO A 147 -12.33 0.12 8.64
CA PRO A 147 -12.94 -1.03 8.01
C PRO A 147 -12.30 -1.31 6.64
N THR A 148 -12.30 -2.57 6.21
CA THR A 148 -12.06 -2.92 4.80
C THR A 148 -13.37 -2.80 4.04
N ALA A 149 -13.34 -2.26 2.81
CA ALA A 149 -14.55 -2.17 1.99
C ALA A 149 -15.16 -3.56 1.72
N SER A 150 -16.49 -3.65 1.84
CA SER A 150 -17.30 -4.85 1.60
C SER A 150 -18.34 -4.55 0.53
N THR A 151 -18.54 -5.48 -0.41
CA THR A 151 -19.61 -5.45 -1.41
C THR A 151 -20.97 -5.84 -0.83
N SER A 152 -21.00 -6.45 0.35
CA SER A 152 -22.23 -6.72 1.11
C SER A 152 -22.53 -5.55 2.05
N PRO A 153 -23.77 -5.00 2.07
CA PRO A 153 -24.16 -3.99 3.04
C PRO A 153 -24.30 -4.65 4.42
N VAL A 154 -23.24 -4.62 5.22
CA VAL A 154 -23.36 -4.95 6.65
C VAL A 154 -23.88 -3.69 7.35
N SER A 155 -25.18 -3.67 7.64
CA SER A 155 -25.77 -2.68 8.53
C SER A 155 -25.24 -2.91 9.95
N HIS A 156 -24.18 -2.23 10.35
CA HIS A 156 -23.78 -2.19 11.74
C HIS A 156 -24.79 -1.32 12.52
N ARG A 157 -25.80 -1.97 13.09
CA ARG A 157 -26.59 -1.40 14.18
C ARG A 157 -25.70 -1.45 15.44
N PRO A 158 -25.27 -0.33 16.03
CA PRO A 158 -24.55 -0.38 17.29
C PRO A 158 -25.49 -0.98 18.35
N SER A 159 -25.10 -2.12 18.93
CA SER A 159 -25.78 -2.67 20.10
C SER A 159 -25.46 -1.78 21.29
N THR A 160 -26.37 -0.88 21.64
CA THR A 160 -26.33 -0.19 22.93
C THR A 160 -26.68 -1.19 24.03
N SER A 161 -25.73 -2.01 24.47
CA SER A 161 -25.83 -2.60 25.81
C SER A 161 -25.52 -1.50 26.81
N ARG A 162 -26.57 -0.84 27.32
CA ARG A 162 -26.44 -0.05 28.55
C ARG A 162 -26.09 -1.04 29.66
N GLY A 163 -24.81 -1.09 30.03
CA GLY A 163 -24.39 -1.75 31.26
C GLY A 163 -25.14 -1.13 32.42
N SER A 164 -25.96 -1.94 33.10
CA SER A 164 -26.58 -1.53 34.36
C SER A 164 -25.50 -1.49 35.44
N PRO A 165 -25.35 -0.39 36.21
CA PRO A 165 -24.38 -0.36 37.29
C PRO A 165 -24.93 -1.14 38.48
N THR A 166 -24.40 -2.35 38.71
CA THR A 166 -24.65 -3.10 39.94
C THR A 166 -23.85 -2.44 41.07
N SER A 167 -24.51 -1.70 41.94
CA SER A 167 -23.93 -1.18 43.18
C SER A 167 -23.70 -2.32 44.17
N TRP A 168 -22.46 -2.55 44.58
CA TRP A 168 -22.12 -3.33 45.77
C TRP A 168 -21.71 -2.36 46.87
N ALA A 169 -22.48 -2.31 47.95
CA ALA A 169 -22.08 -1.69 49.21
C ALA A 169 -21.79 -2.81 50.23
N PRO A 170 -20.71 -2.73 51.03
CA PRO A 170 -20.40 -3.73 52.03
C PRO A 170 -21.18 -3.48 53.32
N THR A 171 -21.68 -4.56 53.92
CA THR A 171 -22.00 -4.67 55.36
C THR A 171 -21.10 -5.72 55.97
#